data_AF-X0T813-F1
#
_entry.id   AF-X0T813-F1
#
_cell.length_a   1.000
_cell.length_b   1.000
_cell.length_c   1.000
_cell.angle_alpha   90.00
_cell.angle_beta   90.00
_cell.angle_gamma   90.00
#
_symmetry.space_group_name_H-M   'P 1'
#
loop_
_entity.id
_entity.type
_entity.pdbx_description
1 polymer ?
#
loop_
_entity_poly.entity_id
_entity_poly.type
_entity_poly.pdbx_seq_one_letter_code
_entity_poly.pdbx_strand_id
1 'polypeptide(L)' 'MGDKWHPYGNIDPFKIPEMADKLLNEYWDIAESLGIQSFLCFGTCLGFVRDGGHMIGDNDIDIGILGGLEDLT' A
#
# COMPACT_ATOMS: atom_id res chain seq x y z
N MET A 1 15.85 -12.08 -18.60
CA MET A 1 15.28 -11.96 -17.25
C MET A 1 14.08 -11.05 -17.39
N GLY A 2 12.91 -11.64 -17.62
CA GLY A 2 11.74 -10.92 -18.11
C GLY A 2 10.81 -10.49 -16.99
N ASP A 3 10.20 -9.32 -17.18
CA ASP A 3 8.81 -8.86 -17.03
C ASP A 3 7.82 -9.54 -16.05
N LYS A 4 8.10 -10.77 -15.58
CA LYS A 4 7.28 -11.53 -14.63
C LYS A 4 7.28 -10.98 -13.20
N TRP A 5 8.32 -10.24 -12.81
CA TRP A 5 8.48 -9.72 -11.45
C TRP A 5 8.21 -8.21 -11.33
N HIS A 6 8.01 -7.54 -12.47
CA HIS A 6 7.68 -6.12 -12.53
C HIS A 6 6.50 -5.93 -13.49
N PRO A 7 5.27 -6.38 -13.12
CA PRO A 7 4.07 -6.16 -13.93
C PRO A 7 3.78 -4.66 -14.18
N TYR A 8 4.53 -3.79 -13.49
CA TYR A 8 4.42 -2.34 -13.45
C TYR A 8 5.62 -1.59 -14.07
N GLY A 9 6.54 -2.30 -14.76
CA GLY A 9 7.76 -1.69 -15.30
C GLY A 9 7.57 -0.60 -16.36
N ASN A 10 6.34 -0.41 -16.87
CA ASN A 10 5.96 0.64 -17.82
C ASN A 10 4.61 1.29 -17.43
N ILE A 11 4.44 1.66 -16.16
CA ILE A 11 3.29 2.51 -15.76
C ILE A 11 3.56 3.95 -16.18
N ASP A 12 2.57 4.57 -16.81
CA ASP A 12 2.51 6.02 -17.00
C ASP A 12 2.57 6.72 -15.62
N PRO A 13 3.61 7.52 -15.32
CA PRO A 13 3.78 8.15 -14.00
C PRO A 13 2.56 8.96 -13.53
N PHE A 14 1.75 9.47 -14.47
CA PHE A 14 0.53 10.21 -14.14
C PHE A 14 -0.63 9.34 -13.66
N LYS A 15 -0.56 8.02 -13.88
CA LYS A 15 -1.56 7.04 -13.40
C LYS A 15 -1.19 6.41 -12.07
N ILE A 16 0.01 6.69 -11.56
CA ILE A 16 0.50 6.13 -10.30
C ILE A 16 -0.47 6.42 -9.14
N PRO A 17 -1.02 7.63 -8.95
CA PRO A 17 -1.92 7.90 -7.83
C PRO A 17 -3.22 7.07 -7.87
N GLU A 18 -3.90 7.02 -9.02
CA GLU A 18 -5.13 6.23 -9.17
C GLU A 18 -4.88 4.73 -8.98
N MET A 19 -3.72 4.25 -9.46
CA MET A 19 -3.31 2.86 -9.25
C MET A 19 -2.97 2.58 -7.78
N ALA A 20 -2.34 3.52 -7.08
CA ALA A 20 -1.98 3.38 -5.67
C ALA A 20 -3.24 3.28 -4.80
N ASP A 21 -4.23 4.15 -5.03
CA ASP A 21 -5.52 4.09 -4.34
C ASP A 21 -6.22 2.75 -4.58
N LYS A 22 -6.22 2.26 -5.82
CA LYS A 22 -6.81 0.97 -6.15
C LYS A 22 -6.09 -0.18 -5.44
N LEU A 23 -4.75 -0.21 -5.47
CA LEU A 23 -3.95 -1.25 -4.82
C LEU A 23 -4.13 -1.24 -3.30
N LEU A 24 -4.20 -0.06 -2.69
CA LEU A 24 -4.39 0.08 -1.26
C LEU A 24 -5.77 -0.44 -0.82
N ASN A 25 -6.82 -0.13 -1.58
CA ASN A 25 -8.17 -0.66 -1.33
C ASN A 25 -8.22 -2.19 -1.49
N GLU A 26 -7.66 -2.73 -2.58
CA GLU A 26 -7.61 -4.19 -2.81
C GLU A 26 -6.82 -4.91 -1.70
N TYR A 27 -5.71 -4.34 -1.25
CA TYR A 27 -4.97 -4.85 -0.11
C TYR A 27 -5.83 -4.86 1.17
N TRP A 28 -6.53 -3.76 1.45
CA TRP A 28 -7.32 -3.63 2.67
C TRP A 28 -8.46 -4.65 2.72
N ASP A 29 -9.18 -4.82 1.62
CA ASP A 29 -10.24 -5.84 1.48
C ASP A 29 -9.70 -7.25 1.78
N ILE A 30 -8.51 -7.58 1.26
CA ILE A 30 -7.86 -8.87 1.51
C ILE A 30 -7.43 -8.99 2.97
N ALA A 31 -6.77 -7.98 3.52
CA ALA A 31 -6.27 -7.98 4.90
C ALA A 31 -7.42 -8.14 5.91
N GLU A 32 -8.51 -7.38 5.73
CA GLU A 32 -9.71 -7.50 6.56
C GLU A 32 -10.33 -8.90 6.45
N SER A 33 -10.42 -9.47 5.25
CA SER A 33 -10.97 -10.83 5.05
C SER A 33 -10.16 -11.93 5.76
N LEU A 34 -8.88 -11.69 6.01
CA LEU A 34 -7.96 -12.61 6.69
C LEU A 34 -7.79 -12.28 8.19
N GLY A 35 -8.44 -11.23 8.69
CA GLY A 35 -8.27 -10.77 10.07
C GLY A 35 -6.89 -10.19 10.37
N ILE A 36 -6.18 -9.72 9.35
CA ILE A 36 -4.85 -9.13 9.48
C ILE A 36 -5.01 -7.68 9.95
N GLN A 37 -4.40 -7.33 11.08
CA GLN A 37 -4.39 -5.95 11.58
C GLN A 37 -3.27 -5.17 10.90
N SER A 38 -3.65 -4.21 10.05
CA SER A 38 -2.73 -3.39 9.27
C SER A 38 -2.85 -1.90 9.61
N PHE A 39 -1.80 -1.13 9.35
CA PHE A 39 -1.77 0.32 9.48
C PHE A 39 -0.86 0.94 8.41
N LEU A 40 -1.16 2.16 7.97
CA LEU A 40 -0.29 2.91 7.06
C LEU A 40 0.96 3.37 7.82
N CYS A 41 2.14 3.24 7.22
CA CYS A 41 3.39 3.72 7.79
C CYS A 41 4.18 4.61 6.82
N PHE A 42 5.28 5.19 7.31
CA PHE A 42 6.24 6.01 6.55
C PHE A 42 5.61 7.04 5.60
N GLY A 43 6.05 7.10 4.34
CA GLY A 43 5.66 8.10 3.35
C GLY A 43 4.17 8.05 3.01
N THR A 44 3.62 6.84 2.94
CA THR A 44 2.18 6.62 2.71
C THR A 44 1.35 7.25 3.83
N CYS A 45 1.68 6.97 5.09
CA CYS A 45 0.98 7.57 6.24
C CYS A 45 1.08 9.11 6.24
N LEU A 46 2.27 9.64 5.97
CA LEU A 46 2.49 11.08 5.90
C LEU A 46 1.63 11.74 4.81
N GLY A 47 1.54 11.13 3.62
CA GLY A 47 0.69 11.63 2.54
C GLY A 47 -0.77 11.75 2.97
N PHE A 48 -1.33 10.68 3.53
CA PHE A 48 -2.73 10.69 3.97
C PHE A 48 -3.01 11.72 5.06
N VAL A 49 -2.06 11.94 5.99
CA VAL A 49 -2.21 12.93 7.06
C VAL A 49 -2.05 14.36 6.55
N ARG A 50 -1.07 14.62 5.67
CA ARG A 50 -0.70 15.97 5.22
C ARG A 50 -1.56 16.45 4.06
N ASP A 51 -1.74 15.59 3.06
CA ASP A 51 -2.29 15.94 1.75
C ASP A 51 -3.66 15.28 1.51
N GLY A 52 -4.10 14.37 2.39
CA GLY A 52 -5.36 13.64 2.27
C GLY A 52 -5.31 12.46 1.30
N GLY A 53 -4.12 12.03 0.86
CA GLY A 53 -3.92 10.89 -0.03
C GLY A 53 -2.44 10.62 -0.32
N HIS A 54 -2.14 9.82 -1.34
CA HIS A 54 -0.76 9.56 -1.74
C HIS A 54 -0.01 10.84 -2.17
N MET A 55 1.27 10.95 -1.79
CA MET A 55 2.10 12.09 -2.16
C MET A 55 2.44 12.07 -3.65
N ILE A 56 2.42 13.25 -4.29
CA ILE A 56 2.80 13.37 -5.71
C ILE A 56 4.27 13.02 -5.90
N GLY A 57 4.54 12.09 -6.82
CA GLY A 57 5.90 11.64 -7.14
C GLY A 57 6.42 10.52 -6.24
N ASP A 58 5.64 10.09 -5.26
CA ASP A 58 5.91 8.86 -4.50
C ASP A 58 5.67 7.64 -5.39
N ASN A 59 6.46 6.58 -5.20
CA ASN A 59 6.46 5.44 -6.11
C ASN A 59 6.31 4.08 -5.43
N ASP A 60 6.09 4.07 -4.11
CA ASP A 60 5.78 2.88 -3.32
C ASP A 60 4.60 3.11 -2.36
N ILE A 61 4.21 2.04 -1.67
CA ILE A 61 3.17 2.03 -0.64
C ILE A 61 3.74 1.29 0.57
N ASP A 62 3.67 1.94 1.72
CA ASP A 62 4.19 1.44 2.99
C ASP A 62 3.04 1.02 3.92
N ILE A 63 2.98 -0.27 4.24
CA ILE A 63 1.99 -0.86 5.13
C ILE A 63 2.67 -1.68 6.24
N GLY A 64 2.36 -1.34 7.48
CA GLY A 64 2.72 -2.12 8.66
C GLY A 64 1.65 -3.15 9.00
N ILE A 65 2.08 -4.32 9.46
CA ILE A 65 1.19 -5.40 9.93
C ILE A 65 1.56 -5.73 11.37
N LEU A 66 0.56 -5.91 12.23
CA LEU A 66 0.75 -6.48 13.55
C LEU A 66 0.69 -8.00 13.45
N GLY A 67 1.82 -8.66 13.71
CA GLY A 67 1.95 -10.13 13.70
C GLY A 67 2.54 -10.65 15.01
N GLY A 68 2.47 -11.96 15.23
CA GLY A 68 3.00 -12.61 16.43
C GLY A 68 2.23 -12.26 17.70
N LEU A 69 0.96 -11.88 17.57
CA LEU A 69 0.07 -11.61 18.70
C LEU A 69 -0.56 -12.90 19.28
N GLU A 70 -0.19 -14.07 18.75
CA GLU A 70 -0.75 -15.38 19.12
C GLU A 70 -0.65 -15.68 20.63
N ASP A 71 0.34 -15.10 21.31
CA ASP A 71 0.61 -15.31 22.74
C ASP A 71 0.13 -14.16 23.65
N LEU A 72 -0.57 -13.16 23.11
CA LEU A 72 -0.96 -11.93 23.85
C LEU A 72 -2.45 -11.84 24.22
N THR A 73 -3.23 -12.90 23.96
CA THR A 73 -4.68 -12.98 24.26
C THR A 73 -5.00 -13.89 25.43
#